data_AF-A0A9D4RXM6-F1
#
_entry.id   AF-A0A9D4RXM6-F1
#
_cell.length_a   1.000
_cell.length_b   1.000
_cell.length_c   1.000
_cell.angle_alpha   90.00
_cell.angle_beta   90.00
_cell.angle_gamma   90.00
#
_symmetry.space_group_name_H-M   'P 1'
#
loop_
_entity.id
_entity.type
_entity.pdbx_description
1 polymer ?
#
loop_
_entity_poly.entity_id
_entity_poly.type
_entity_poly.pdbx_seq_one_letter_code
_entity_poly.pdbx_strand_id
1 'polypeptide(L)'
;MLELTEAQLTCVTEDCMSNEENNDTESKLRSLIPTVAKELSQMEGHEKNLLNFFELVANKQFPLDNIAYLLWIDVVKWYSNSSTTQMRYGKTSKMFWKIGWRIFGKRFLNYMGGFKHHGETVLKMDSKGKFEPTSSEINFAVPDVHVLKDFKPYDHSQESTPGIFRDTFNQMSKFLENKSACITFDGKKIKQGLTEDSGDVNL
;
A
#
# COMPACT_ATOMS: atom_id res chain seq x y z
N MET A 1 11.61 -13.18 -55.32
CA MET A 1 12.29 -14.21 -54.50
C MET A 1 13.21 -13.43 -53.58
N LEU A 2 12.90 -13.45 -52.28
CA LEU A 2 13.57 -12.71 -51.21
C LEU A 2 14.98 -13.25 -50.95
N GLU A 3 15.97 -12.39 -50.69
CA GLU A 3 17.04 -12.64 -49.71
C GLU A 3 17.51 -11.32 -49.05
N LEU A 4 17.17 -11.19 -47.76
CA LEU A 4 17.95 -10.72 -46.61
C LEU A 4 18.95 -9.55 -46.75
N THR A 5 18.73 -8.49 -45.97
CA THR A 5 19.65 -8.03 -44.90
C THR A 5 18.95 -7.03 -43.97
N GLU A 6 18.39 -7.52 -42.86
CA GLU A 6 18.02 -6.69 -41.69
C GLU A 6 18.68 -7.30 -40.45
N ALA A 7 19.91 -6.90 -40.18
CA ALA A 7 20.60 -7.19 -38.94
C ALA A 7 21.48 -6.00 -38.59
N GLN A 8 20.87 -4.87 -38.20
CA GLN A 8 21.60 -3.76 -37.55
C GLN A 8 20.74 -2.68 -36.87
N LEU A 9 19.46 -2.91 -36.57
CA LEU A 9 18.60 -1.85 -36.02
C LEU A 9 17.78 -2.26 -34.78
N THR A 10 18.43 -2.87 -33.78
CA THR A 10 17.79 -3.12 -32.47
C THR A 10 18.83 -3.17 -31.34
N CYS A 11 19.48 -2.03 -31.03
CA CYS A 11 20.24 -1.89 -29.78
C CYS A 11 20.57 -0.43 -29.39
N VAL A 12 19.67 0.56 -29.54
CA VAL A 12 20.01 1.96 -29.17
C VAL A 12 18.93 2.73 -28.39
N THR A 13 17.71 2.22 -28.19
CA THR A 13 16.63 3.09 -27.69
C THR A 13 16.14 2.87 -26.26
N GLU A 14 16.54 1.81 -25.55
CA GLU A 14 16.07 1.60 -24.16
C GLU A 14 17.02 2.11 -23.06
N ASP A 15 18.32 2.26 -23.34
CA ASP A 15 19.31 2.69 -22.32
C ASP A 15 19.55 4.21 -22.26
N CYS A 16 19.12 4.98 -23.25
CA CYS A 16 19.36 6.43 -23.27
C CYS A 16 18.29 7.24 -22.51
N MET A 17 17.03 6.80 -22.51
CA MET A 17 15.94 7.52 -21.86
C MET A 17 15.92 7.38 -20.33
N SER A 18 16.38 6.24 -19.80
CA SER A 18 16.48 6.01 -18.36
C SER A 18 17.62 6.80 -17.70
N ASN A 19 18.64 7.19 -18.47
CA ASN A 19 19.81 7.92 -17.96
C ASN A 19 19.58 9.45 -17.87
N GLU A 20 18.75 10.05 -18.73
CA GLU A 20 18.46 11.49 -18.67
C GLU A 20 17.51 11.86 -17.51
N GLU A 21 16.43 11.09 -17.27
CA GLU A 21 15.51 11.34 -16.13
C GLU A 21 16.19 11.12 -14.77
N ASN A 22 17.12 10.16 -14.68
CA ASN A 22 17.88 9.90 -13.46
C ASN A 22 18.86 11.04 -13.13
N ASN A 23 19.53 11.60 -14.14
CA ASN A 23 20.46 12.72 -13.94
C ASN A 23 19.74 14.01 -13.50
N ASP A 24 18.54 14.28 -14.03
CA ASP A 24 17.71 15.41 -13.60
C ASP A 24 17.23 15.25 -12.14
N THR A 25 16.80 14.04 -11.77
CA THR A 25 16.32 13.74 -10.42
C THR A 25 17.45 13.85 -9.38
N GLU A 26 18.64 13.33 -9.67
CA GLU A 26 19.79 13.40 -8.76
C GLU A 26 20.25 14.85 -8.56
N SER A 27 20.31 15.64 -9.63
CA SER A 27 20.67 17.06 -9.57
C SER A 27 19.67 17.86 -8.73
N LYS A 28 18.37 17.61 -8.92
CA LYS A 28 17.30 18.21 -8.09
C LYS A 28 17.44 17.80 -6.63
N LEU A 29 17.70 16.54 -6.33
CA LEU A 29 17.89 16.07 -4.96
C LEU A 29 19.06 16.81 -4.29
N ARG A 30 20.22 16.89 -4.96
CA ARG A 30 21.40 17.60 -4.46
C ARG A 30 21.13 19.07 -4.17
N SER A 31 20.34 19.74 -5.00
CA SER A 31 19.99 21.16 -4.80
C SER A 31 18.98 21.39 -3.67
N LEU A 32 18.14 20.40 -3.34
CA LEU A 32 17.15 20.51 -2.26
C LEU A 32 17.70 20.15 -0.87
N ILE A 33 18.75 19.32 -0.78
CA ILE A 33 19.34 18.87 0.50
C ILE A 33 19.65 20.04 1.47
N PRO A 34 20.31 21.14 1.04
CA PRO A 34 20.62 22.24 1.96
C PRO A 34 19.37 22.88 2.57
N THR A 35 18.32 23.03 1.77
CA THR A 35 17.03 23.58 2.23
C THR A 35 16.38 22.64 3.22
N VAL A 36 16.31 21.34 2.93
CA VAL A 36 15.75 20.33 3.84
C VAL A 36 16.52 20.26 5.15
N ALA A 37 17.86 20.26 5.09
CA ALA A 37 18.71 20.25 6.28
C ALA A 37 18.47 21.48 7.15
N LYS A 38 18.31 22.68 6.53
CA LYS A 38 17.99 23.91 7.25
C LYS A 38 16.63 23.83 7.94
N GLU A 39 15.59 23.34 7.27
CA GLU A 39 14.26 23.19 7.89
C GLU A 39 14.30 22.18 9.05
N LEU A 40 14.99 21.05 8.89
CA LEU A 40 15.10 20.05 9.95
C LEU A 40 15.95 20.50 11.13
N SER A 41 16.94 21.38 10.93
CA SER A 41 17.74 21.92 12.03
C SER A 41 16.95 22.81 12.99
N GLN A 42 15.76 23.28 12.57
CA GLN A 42 14.83 23.99 13.46
C GLN A 42 14.13 23.04 14.46
N MET A 43 14.22 21.73 14.25
CA MET A 43 13.64 20.69 15.10
C MET A 43 14.75 19.86 15.76
N GLU A 44 14.83 19.89 17.08
CA GLU A 44 15.92 19.26 17.83
C GLU A 44 16.07 17.76 17.49
N GLY A 45 17.25 17.37 16.99
CA GLY A 45 17.61 15.98 16.70
C GLY A 45 17.10 15.42 15.36
N HIS A 46 16.27 16.14 14.61
CA HIS A 46 15.70 15.65 13.34
C HIS A 46 16.75 15.54 12.23
N GLU A 47 17.68 16.49 12.16
CA GLU A 47 18.81 16.48 11.21
C GLU A 47 19.68 15.21 11.33
N LYS A 48 19.95 14.78 12.56
CA LYS A 48 20.75 13.58 12.85
C LYS A 48 19.99 12.31 12.45
N ASN A 49 18.68 12.27 12.70
CA ASN A 49 17.85 11.15 12.29
C ASN A 49 17.80 11.00 10.76
N LEU A 50 17.74 12.11 10.02
CA LEU A 50 17.78 12.09 8.56
C LEU A 50 19.15 11.60 8.04
N LEU A 51 20.25 12.07 8.63
CA LEU A 51 21.59 11.60 8.28
C LEU A 51 21.73 10.09 8.55
N ASN A 52 21.31 9.62 9.73
CA ASN A 52 21.31 8.20 10.07
C ASN A 52 20.50 7.38 9.05
N PHE A 53 19.33 7.87 8.63
CA PHE A 53 18.53 7.21 7.60
C PHE A 53 19.32 7.05 6.29
N PHE A 54 19.95 8.12 5.80
CA PHE A 54 20.76 8.04 4.58
C PHE A 54 21.95 7.09 4.72
N GLU A 55 22.65 7.10 5.85
CA GLU A 55 23.74 6.17 6.13
C GLU A 55 23.26 4.71 6.12
N LEU A 56 22.15 4.42 6.79
CA LEU A 56 21.57 3.07 6.82
C LEU A 56 21.15 2.60 5.43
N VAL A 57 20.58 3.48 4.60
CA VAL A 57 20.20 3.16 3.21
C VAL A 57 21.43 2.92 2.34
N ALA A 58 22.43 3.81 2.41
CA ALA A 58 23.68 3.67 1.65
C ALA A 58 24.43 2.37 1.99
N ASN A 59 24.41 2.00 3.27
CA ASN A 59 25.02 0.76 3.77
C ASN A 59 24.13 -0.48 3.58
N LYS A 60 22.94 -0.35 2.94
CA LYS A 60 21.97 -1.44 2.73
C LYS A 60 21.50 -2.12 4.02
N GLN A 61 21.51 -1.38 5.13
CA GLN A 61 21.08 -1.83 6.46
C GLN A 61 19.60 -1.52 6.73
N PHE A 62 19.02 -0.57 5.97
CA PHE A 62 17.61 -0.25 6.08
C PHE A 62 16.76 -0.96 5.00
N PRO A 63 15.75 -1.76 5.37
CA PRO A 63 14.88 -2.44 4.42
C PRO A 63 13.86 -1.49 3.78
N LEU A 64 14.09 -1.11 2.52
CA LEU A 64 13.20 -0.21 1.75
C LEU A 64 11.88 -0.87 1.28
N ASP A 65 11.70 -2.15 1.57
CA ASP A 65 10.45 -2.90 1.40
C ASP A 65 9.66 -3.02 2.71
N ASN A 66 10.20 -2.51 3.82
CA ASN A 66 9.54 -2.53 5.12
C ASN A 66 8.27 -1.67 5.11
N ILE A 67 7.23 -2.18 5.77
CA ILE A 67 5.93 -1.52 5.78
C ILE A 67 5.98 -0.09 6.34
N ALA A 68 6.79 0.20 7.36
CA ALA A 68 6.87 1.55 7.92
C ALA A 68 7.39 2.57 6.88
N TYR A 69 8.41 2.18 6.11
CA TYR A 69 8.92 3.00 5.02
C TYR A 69 7.91 3.16 3.89
N LEU A 70 7.25 2.07 3.48
CA LEU A 70 6.24 2.13 2.42
C LEU A 70 5.04 3.02 2.81
N LEU A 71 4.63 2.99 4.08
CA LEU A 71 3.59 3.88 4.60
C LEU A 71 4.06 5.35 4.63
N TRP A 72 5.31 5.60 5.00
CA TRP A 72 5.89 6.95 4.92
C TRP A 72 5.92 7.48 3.48
N ILE A 73 6.34 6.65 2.51
CA ILE A 73 6.30 7.00 1.09
C ILE A 73 4.88 7.30 0.61
N ASP A 74 3.87 6.56 1.09
CA ASP A 74 2.47 6.85 0.76
C ASP A 74 2.02 8.21 1.34
N VAL A 75 2.53 8.64 2.50
CA VAL A 75 2.31 10.00 3.03
C VAL A 75 3.01 11.06 2.17
N VAL A 76 4.26 10.83 1.76
CA VAL A 76 4.96 11.76 0.84
C VAL A 76 4.18 11.93 -0.47
N LYS A 77 3.68 10.83 -1.04
CA LYS A 77 2.81 10.86 -2.24
C LYS A 77 1.51 11.62 -2.01
N TRP A 78 0.91 11.47 -0.84
CA TRP A 78 -0.31 12.20 -0.48
C TRP A 78 -0.09 13.71 -0.61
N TYR A 79 0.91 14.25 0.08
CA TYR A 79 1.22 15.67 0.06
C TYR A 79 1.79 16.17 -1.29
N SER A 80 2.33 15.28 -2.12
CA SER A 80 2.86 15.64 -3.44
C SER A 80 1.79 15.74 -4.53
N ASN A 81 0.60 15.18 -4.30
CA ASN A 81 -0.47 15.21 -5.29
C ASN A 81 -1.30 16.50 -5.18
N SER A 82 -1.84 16.95 -6.31
CA SER A 82 -2.80 18.08 -6.32
C SER A 82 -4.20 17.67 -5.88
N SER A 83 -4.50 16.36 -5.87
CA SER A 83 -5.77 15.80 -5.43
C SER A 83 -5.57 14.39 -4.88
N THR A 84 -6.26 14.08 -3.79
CA THR A 84 -6.27 12.75 -3.17
C THR A 84 -6.82 11.65 -4.09
N THR A 85 -7.64 11.98 -5.10
CA THR A 85 -8.10 11.01 -6.12
C THR A 85 -6.98 10.39 -6.94
N GLN A 86 -5.83 11.07 -7.04
CA GLN A 86 -4.66 10.60 -7.78
C GLN A 86 -3.82 9.60 -6.97
N MET A 87 -4.14 9.40 -5.69
CA MET A 87 -3.42 8.47 -4.84
C MET A 87 -3.45 7.06 -5.40
N ARG A 88 -2.26 6.45 -5.47
CA ARG A 88 -2.06 5.05 -5.86
C ARG A 88 -1.19 4.37 -4.81
N TYR A 89 -1.80 3.43 -4.10
CA TYR A 89 -1.16 2.68 -3.04
C TYR A 89 -0.46 1.43 -3.58
N GLY A 90 0.73 1.16 -3.07
CA GLY A 90 1.48 -0.07 -3.37
C GLY A 90 0.75 -1.33 -2.90
N LYS A 91 1.09 -2.49 -3.49
CA LYS A 91 0.47 -3.78 -3.12
C LYS A 91 0.67 -4.11 -1.64
N THR A 92 1.89 -3.94 -1.13
CA THR A 92 2.24 -4.23 0.27
C THR A 92 1.50 -3.32 1.24
N SER A 93 1.47 -2.00 1.00
CA SER A 93 0.69 -1.05 1.80
C SER A 93 -0.80 -1.39 1.80
N LYS A 94 -1.39 -1.68 0.63
CA LYS A 94 -2.80 -2.11 0.54
C LYS A 94 -3.07 -3.39 1.32
N MET A 95 -2.12 -4.33 1.33
CA MET A 95 -2.25 -5.57 2.08
C MET A 95 -2.24 -5.32 3.59
N PHE A 96 -1.34 -4.47 4.08
CA PHE A 96 -1.33 -4.02 5.47
C PHE A 96 -2.68 -3.39 5.88
N TRP A 97 -3.16 -2.41 5.11
CA TRP A 97 -4.44 -1.77 5.38
C TRP A 97 -5.63 -2.73 5.30
N LYS A 98 -5.61 -3.67 4.35
CA LYS A 98 -6.65 -4.70 4.22
C LYS A 98 -6.69 -5.64 5.42
N ILE A 99 -5.53 -6.06 5.93
CA ILE A 99 -5.44 -6.91 7.13
C ILE A 99 -5.98 -6.14 8.34
N GLY A 100 -5.51 -4.92 8.58
CA GLY A 100 -5.98 -4.11 9.71
C GLY A 100 -7.47 -3.83 9.65
N TRP A 101 -8.01 -3.51 8.47
CA TRP A 101 -9.44 -3.36 8.26
C TRP A 101 -10.22 -4.65 8.50
N ARG A 102 -9.71 -5.82 8.10
CA ARG A 102 -10.40 -7.10 8.32
C ARG A 102 -10.46 -7.49 9.79
N ILE A 103 -9.42 -7.20 10.56
CA ILE A 103 -9.35 -7.57 11.99
C ILE A 103 -10.11 -6.57 12.85
N PHE A 104 -9.92 -5.26 12.61
CA PHE A 104 -10.39 -4.19 13.50
C PHE A 104 -11.52 -3.33 12.91
N GLY A 105 -11.92 -3.59 11.66
CA GLY A 105 -12.99 -2.88 10.98
C GLY A 105 -12.63 -1.43 10.61
N LYS A 106 -13.67 -0.64 10.34
CA LYS A 106 -13.52 0.77 9.91
C LYS A 106 -12.90 1.67 10.99
N ARG A 107 -13.06 1.32 12.27
CA ARG A 107 -12.50 2.09 13.40
C ARG A 107 -10.99 2.19 13.32
N PHE A 108 -10.31 1.12 12.92
CA PHE A 108 -8.87 1.14 12.70
C PHE A 108 -8.46 2.12 11.60
N LEU A 109 -9.15 2.12 10.46
CA LEU A 109 -8.84 3.04 9.37
C LEU A 109 -9.06 4.51 9.78
N ASN A 110 -10.14 4.79 10.50
CA ASN A 110 -10.41 6.14 10.99
C ASN A 110 -9.35 6.59 12.02
N TYR A 111 -8.99 5.71 12.95
CA TYR A 111 -7.98 6.00 13.97
C TYR A 111 -6.61 6.27 13.33
N MET A 112 -6.20 5.42 12.39
CA MET A 112 -4.92 5.56 11.70
C MET A 112 -4.91 6.70 10.68
N GLY A 113 -6.05 7.06 10.09
CA GLY A 113 -6.11 8.15 9.11
C GLY A 113 -5.90 9.53 9.74
N GLY A 114 -6.32 9.71 10.99
CA GLY A 114 -6.39 11.04 11.59
C GLY A 114 -7.49 11.89 10.95
N PHE A 115 -7.45 13.20 11.19
CA PHE A 115 -8.42 14.13 10.62
C PHE A 115 -7.95 14.56 9.23
N LYS A 116 -8.73 14.20 8.21
CA LYS A 116 -8.46 14.71 6.86
C LYS A 116 -8.70 16.23 6.80
N HIS A 117 -9.64 16.75 7.61
CA HIS A 117 -9.83 18.18 7.89
C HIS A 117 -10.50 18.43 9.26
N HIS A 118 -10.15 19.55 9.90
CA HIS A 118 -10.82 20.08 11.11
C HIS A 118 -12.33 20.38 10.89
N GLY A 119 -12.78 20.56 9.65
CA GLY A 119 -14.16 20.95 9.30
C GLY A 119 -15.14 19.80 8.99
N GLU A 120 -14.68 18.55 8.79
CA GLU A 120 -15.54 17.45 8.30
C GLU A 120 -16.64 17.04 9.30
N THR A 121 -16.37 17.13 10.60
CA THR A 121 -17.38 16.78 11.62
C THR A 121 -18.37 17.92 11.86
N VAL A 122 -17.96 19.18 11.60
CA VAL A 122 -18.71 20.38 12.00
C VAL A 122 -19.44 21.04 10.83
N LEU A 123 -18.87 21.07 9.63
CA LEU A 123 -19.33 21.93 8.53
C LEU A 123 -20.08 21.20 7.41
N LYS A 124 -20.10 19.85 7.37
CA LYS A 124 -20.77 19.05 6.31
C LYS A 124 -20.50 19.52 4.87
N MET A 125 -19.36 20.18 4.64
CA MET A 125 -18.95 20.61 3.30
C MET A 125 -18.17 19.47 2.67
N ASP A 126 -18.86 18.57 1.98
CA ASP A 126 -18.25 17.34 1.48
C ASP A 126 -18.45 17.22 -0.03
N SER A 127 -17.38 17.45 -0.79
CA SER A 127 -17.23 16.86 -2.12
C SER A 127 -16.30 15.66 -2.00
N LYS A 128 -16.89 14.48 -1.77
CA LYS A 128 -16.20 13.20 -1.63
C LYS A 128 -15.03 13.06 -2.60
N GLY A 129 -13.82 12.90 -2.04
CA GLY A 129 -12.62 12.49 -2.76
C GLY A 129 -11.81 13.63 -3.36
N LYS A 130 -12.29 14.88 -3.36
CA LYS A 130 -11.51 16.05 -3.80
C LYS A 130 -11.06 16.84 -2.58
N PHE A 131 -9.90 16.48 -2.05
CA PHE A 131 -9.27 17.20 -0.95
C PHE A 131 -7.92 17.75 -1.40
N GLU A 132 -7.58 18.93 -0.89
CA GLU A 132 -6.28 19.55 -1.08
C GLU A 132 -5.30 18.94 -0.06
N PRO A 133 -4.28 18.16 -0.49
CA PRO A 133 -3.47 17.40 0.47
C PRO A 133 -2.65 18.27 1.43
N THR A 134 -2.24 19.47 1.01
CA THR A 134 -1.42 20.41 1.78
C THR A 134 -2.10 20.95 3.04
N SER A 135 -3.44 20.95 3.09
CA SER A 135 -4.22 21.43 4.22
C SER A 135 -4.73 20.30 5.13
N SER A 136 -4.30 19.06 4.88
CA SER A 136 -4.73 17.88 5.63
C SER A 136 -3.85 17.57 6.83
N GLU A 137 -4.46 17.14 7.94
CA GLU A 137 -3.81 16.75 9.21
C GLU A 137 -3.80 15.22 9.37
N ILE A 138 -3.51 14.51 8.28
CA ILE A 138 -3.51 13.05 8.29
C ILE A 138 -2.32 12.50 9.08
N ASN A 139 -2.53 11.37 9.77
CA ASN A 139 -1.42 10.60 10.37
C ASN A 139 -0.79 9.67 9.32
N PHE A 140 -1.64 9.03 8.52
CA PHE A 140 -1.25 8.14 7.44
C PHE A 140 -2.16 8.32 6.22
N ALA A 141 -1.61 8.10 5.02
CA ALA A 141 -2.40 8.03 3.80
C ALA A 141 -3.17 6.70 3.76
N VAL A 142 -4.41 6.72 4.25
CA VAL A 142 -5.24 5.52 4.36
C VAL A 142 -6.12 5.35 3.11
N PRO A 143 -6.07 4.18 2.43
CA PRO A 143 -6.96 3.88 1.32
C PRO A 143 -8.42 3.83 1.76
N ASP A 144 -9.31 4.29 0.89
CA ASP A 144 -10.74 4.19 1.15
C ASP A 144 -11.21 2.73 1.20
N VAL A 145 -12.29 2.49 1.95
CA VAL A 145 -12.85 1.14 2.17
C VAL A 145 -13.19 0.44 0.84
N HIS A 146 -13.67 1.17 -0.17
CA HIS A 146 -13.98 0.58 -1.48
C HIS A 146 -12.72 0.02 -2.15
N VAL A 147 -11.61 0.76 -2.13
CA VAL A 147 -10.30 0.29 -2.62
C VAL A 147 -9.87 -0.99 -1.91
N LEU A 148 -10.05 -1.06 -0.59
CA LEU A 148 -9.67 -2.25 0.20
C LEU A 148 -10.62 -3.44 -0.02
N LYS A 149 -11.91 -3.18 -0.26
CA LYS A 149 -12.92 -4.20 -0.58
C LYS A 149 -12.57 -4.86 -1.91
N ASP A 150 -12.28 -4.06 -2.92
CA ASP A 150 -12.01 -4.52 -4.30
C ASP A 150 -10.59 -5.10 -4.45
N PHE A 151 -9.65 -4.71 -3.58
CA PHE A 151 -8.29 -5.23 -3.61
C PHE A 151 -8.22 -6.71 -3.21
N LYS A 152 -8.08 -7.62 -4.16
CA LYS A 152 -7.89 -9.06 -3.92
C LYS A 152 -6.40 -9.41 -4.09
N PRO A 153 -5.57 -9.40 -3.01
CA PRO A 153 -4.12 -9.63 -3.13
C PRO A 153 -3.76 -11.07 -3.52
N TYR A 154 -4.68 -11.99 -3.24
CA TYR A 154 -4.62 -13.39 -3.61
C TYR A 154 -5.67 -13.62 -4.68
N ASP A 155 -5.27 -14.29 -5.76
CA ASP A 155 -6.17 -14.74 -6.80
C ASP A 155 -6.97 -15.92 -6.24
N HIS A 156 -8.00 -15.62 -5.45
CA HIS A 156 -9.04 -16.58 -5.15
C HIS A 156 -9.93 -16.64 -6.38
N SER A 157 -9.45 -17.28 -7.44
CA SER A 157 -10.22 -17.63 -8.64
C SER A 157 -11.37 -18.59 -8.32
N GLN A 158 -11.53 -18.98 -7.05
CA GLN A 158 -12.68 -19.69 -6.55
C GLN A 158 -13.48 -18.74 -5.67
N GLU A 159 -14.67 -18.36 -6.15
CA GLU A 159 -15.82 -18.17 -5.26
C GLU A 159 -15.76 -19.28 -4.20
N SER A 160 -16.03 -18.96 -2.93
CA SER A 160 -15.92 -19.93 -1.84
C SER A 160 -16.92 -21.06 -2.05
N THR A 161 -16.56 -22.03 -2.87
CA THR A 161 -17.34 -23.20 -3.14
C THR A 161 -17.26 -24.08 -1.90
N PRO A 162 -18.39 -24.63 -1.43
CA PRO A 162 -18.36 -25.61 -0.35
C PRO A 162 -17.37 -26.73 -0.70
N GLY A 163 -16.41 -27.00 0.19
CA GLY A 163 -15.39 -28.02 -0.07
C GLY A 163 -14.07 -27.79 0.63
N ILE A 164 -13.03 -28.45 0.12
CA ILE A 164 -11.68 -28.41 0.67
C ILE A 164 -10.93 -27.22 0.05
N PHE A 165 -10.47 -26.30 0.88
CA PHE A 165 -9.57 -25.21 0.49
C PHE A 165 -8.17 -25.75 0.20
N ARG A 166 -7.95 -26.25 -1.03
CA ARG A 166 -6.72 -26.92 -1.44
C ARG A 166 -5.48 -26.04 -1.27
N ASP A 167 -5.57 -24.74 -1.57
CA ASP A 167 -4.43 -23.82 -1.44
C ASP A 167 -3.98 -23.68 0.00
N THR A 168 -4.93 -23.52 0.93
CA THR A 168 -4.65 -23.49 2.37
C THR A 168 -4.01 -24.79 2.82
N PHE A 169 -4.53 -25.93 2.35
CA PHE A 169 -3.99 -27.24 2.70
C PHE A 169 -2.56 -27.43 2.17
N ASN A 170 -2.29 -27.01 0.94
CA ASN A 170 -0.96 -27.07 0.33
C ASN A 170 0.05 -26.18 1.07
N GLN A 171 -0.36 -24.98 1.49
CA GLN A 171 0.49 -24.09 2.29
C GLN A 171 0.73 -24.66 3.69
N MET A 172 -0.30 -25.16 4.36
CA MET A 172 -0.17 -25.82 5.66
C MET A 172 0.74 -27.05 5.60
N SER A 173 0.61 -27.88 4.56
CA SER A 173 1.43 -29.07 4.36
C SER A 173 2.92 -28.73 4.32
N LYS A 174 3.30 -27.67 3.58
CA LYS A 174 4.68 -27.17 3.57
C LYS A 174 5.15 -26.68 4.94
N PHE A 175 4.30 -25.97 5.68
CA PHE A 175 4.65 -25.44 7.00
C PHE A 175 4.79 -26.55 8.08
N LEU A 176 4.05 -27.64 7.89
CA LEU A 176 4.02 -28.81 8.77
C LEU A 176 5.00 -29.90 8.34
N GLU A 177 5.92 -29.62 7.42
CA GLU A 177 6.94 -30.59 7.01
C GLU A 177 7.68 -31.14 8.25
N ASN A 178 7.69 -32.48 8.38
CA ASN A 178 8.23 -33.22 9.53
C ASN A 178 7.56 -32.94 10.89
N LYS A 179 6.32 -32.43 10.90
CA LYS A 179 5.53 -32.19 12.12
C LYS A 179 4.20 -32.92 12.05
N SER A 180 3.74 -33.44 13.19
CA SER A 180 2.37 -33.94 13.34
C SER A 180 1.43 -32.79 13.69
N ALA A 181 0.25 -32.74 13.07
CA ALA A 181 -0.83 -31.82 13.44
C ALA A 181 -2.14 -32.59 13.64
N CYS A 182 -3.00 -32.07 14.51
CA CYS A 182 -4.36 -32.57 14.69
C CYS A 182 -5.32 -31.69 13.89
N ILE A 183 -6.22 -32.32 13.13
CA ILE A 183 -7.30 -31.60 12.44
C ILE A 183 -8.54 -31.67 13.32
N THR A 184 -9.04 -30.51 13.73
CA THR A 184 -10.24 -30.38 14.55
C THR A 184 -11.33 -29.69 13.77
N PHE A 185 -12.54 -30.23 13.81
CA PHE A 185 -13.72 -29.65 13.17
C PHE A 185 -14.78 -29.34 14.23
N ASP A 186 -15.42 -28.19 14.10
CA ASP A 186 -16.59 -27.81 14.89
C ASP A 186 -17.65 -27.20 13.97
N GLY A 187 -18.92 -27.45 14.30
CA GLY A 187 -20.06 -26.98 13.53
C GLY A 187 -20.65 -25.73 14.15
N LYS A 188 -20.77 -24.65 13.38
CA LYS A 188 -21.53 -23.47 13.82
C LYS A 188 -22.96 -23.56 13.32
N LYS A 189 -23.94 -23.47 14.24
CA LYS A 189 -25.34 -23.27 13.86
C LYS A 189 -25.48 -21.87 13.23
N ILE A 190 -25.84 -21.84 11.96
CA ILE A 190 -26.03 -20.64 11.15
C ILE A 190 -27.52 -20.33 11.01
N LYS A 191 -27.89 -19.05 11.01
CA LYS A 191 -29.30 -18.65 10.86
C LYS A 191 -29.68 -18.66 9.38
N GLN A 192 -30.81 -19.31 9.07
CA GLN A 192 -31.37 -19.29 7.73
C GLN A 192 -31.87 -17.88 7.40
N GLY A 193 -31.53 -17.41 6.20
CA GLY A 193 -32.05 -16.17 5.65
C GLY A 193 -33.54 -16.24 5.39
N LEU A 194 -34.25 -15.15 5.70
CA LEU A 194 -35.65 -14.96 5.26
C LEU A 194 -35.71 -14.26 3.89
N THR A 195 -34.58 -13.74 3.40
CA THR A 195 -34.37 -12.99 2.15
C THR A 195 -32.96 -13.25 1.64
N GLU A 196 -32.67 -12.98 0.36
CA GLU A 196 -31.31 -13.10 -0.24
C GLU A 196 -30.25 -12.21 0.43
N ASP A 197 -30.66 -11.22 1.21
CA ASP A 197 -29.78 -10.32 1.96
C ASP A 197 -29.84 -10.56 3.49
N SER A 198 -30.57 -11.57 3.95
CA SER A 198 -30.68 -11.90 5.37
C SER A 198 -30.19 -13.31 5.66
N GLY A 199 -29.74 -13.55 6.90
CA GLY A 199 -29.17 -14.83 7.32
C GLY A 199 -27.69 -14.98 7.00
N ASP A 200 -27.12 -16.08 7.51
CA ASP A 200 -25.71 -16.43 7.33
C ASP A 200 -25.49 -17.27 6.05
N VAL A 201 -26.57 -17.74 5.43
CA VAL A 201 -26.58 -18.58 4.22
C VAL A 201 -27.84 -18.28 3.41
N ASN A 202 -27.62 -17.97 2.14
CA ASN A 202 -28.66 -17.98 1.11
C ASN A 202 -28.76 -19.41 0.56
N LEU A 203 -29.99 -19.94 0.46
CA LEU A 203 -30.26 -21.16 -0.29
C LEU A 203 -30.50 -20.82 -1.76
#